data_AF-A0A7C0XKX6-F1
#
_entry.id   AF-A0A7C0XKX6-F1
#
_cell.length_a   1.000
_cell.length_b   1.000
_cell.length_c   1.000
_cell.angle_alpha   90.00
_cell.angle_beta   90.00
_cell.angle_gamma   90.00
#
_symmetry.space_group_name_H-M   'P 1'
#
loop_
_entity.id
_entity.type
_entity.pdbx_description
1 polymer ?
#
loop_
_entity_poly.entity_id
_entity_poly.type
_entity_poly.pdbx_seq_one_letter_code
_entity_poly.pdbx_strand_id
1 'polypeptide(L)'
;DDFFCGSVTTLAVAEKLGRRWIGCYLSKFAIQVTRKRLLDIHNSKDLLEESGKKKYGKPARPFELWNIGNYETVYWQEREDEYLAFMLKLYQAQPLTGFRYLHGRKGDRAVHIGPLNAPVTMEEVEKVVIECRANNFTKADILGWEWSYEVNELAKELAGRNGVDLRLIQIPSVNEIKSALVGFDLRLLKVPDQVVEKELSQYVKFSEVAYLEIKTEVKGNEVTLKISDFQLPPTAELAEIASKVRDSRELIDYWAIDWDYKGDTFHNQWQSFKVKKNPRVDYEARHRYEDSGEYQIMVKVVDVFGNDTNKVLRVRVK
;
A
#
# COMPACT_ATOMS: atom_id res chain seq x y z
N ASP A 1 15.21 -11.63 18.91
CA ASP A 1 14.15 -10.63 18.65
C ASP A 1 14.75 -9.26 18.89
N ASP A 2 14.26 -8.24 18.17
CA ASP A 2 14.69 -6.84 18.32
C ASP A 2 13.49 -5.92 18.08
N PHE A 3 12.89 -5.41 19.15
CA PHE A 3 11.68 -4.57 19.08
C PHE A 3 11.96 -3.10 18.79
N PHE A 4 13.22 -2.75 18.55
CA PHE A 4 13.65 -1.42 18.12
C PHE A 4 14.61 -1.55 16.95
N CYS A 5 14.27 -2.43 15.99
CA CYS A 5 15.23 -2.94 15.02
C CYS A 5 15.87 -1.84 14.18
N GLY A 6 15.14 -0.74 13.89
CA GLY A 6 15.65 0.52 13.36
C GLY A 6 16.61 0.35 12.18
N SER A 7 17.91 0.33 12.48
CA SER A 7 19.00 0.13 11.51
C SER A 7 19.20 -1.32 11.03
N VAL A 8 18.37 -2.27 11.48
CA VAL A 8 18.40 -3.73 11.19
C VAL A 8 19.66 -4.50 11.60
N THR A 9 20.56 -3.88 12.37
CA THR A 9 21.87 -4.50 12.67
C THR A 9 21.73 -5.89 13.31
N THR A 10 20.86 -6.02 14.32
CA THR A 10 20.61 -7.29 15.02
C THR A 10 20.05 -8.37 14.09
N LEU A 11 19.04 -8.03 13.29
CA LEU A 11 18.42 -9.01 12.38
C LEU A 11 19.38 -9.44 11.28
N ALA A 12 20.18 -8.51 10.74
CA ALA A 12 21.17 -8.82 9.72
C ALA A 12 22.27 -9.76 10.26
N VAL A 13 22.72 -9.56 11.49
CA VAL A 13 23.69 -10.48 12.12
C VAL A 13 23.06 -11.85 12.37
N ALA A 14 21.84 -11.88 12.92
CA ALA A 14 21.12 -13.13 13.16
C ALA A 14 20.90 -13.93 11.87
N GLU A 15 20.51 -13.27 10.78
CA GLU A 15 20.34 -13.87 9.45
C GLU A 15 21.64 -14.50 8.95
N LYS A 16 22.76 -13.76 9.03
CA LYS A 16 24.06 -14.26 8.59
C LYS A 16 24.56 -15.47 9.37
N LEU A 17 24.21 -15.54 10.66
CA LEU A 17 24.49 -16.67 11.55
C LEU A 17 23.49 -17.82 11.41
N GLY A 18 22.51 -17.73 10.50
CA GLY A 18 21.49 -18.75 10.28
C GLY A 18 20.43 -18.84 11.40
N ARG A 19 20.33 -17.84 12.28
CA ARG A 19 19.38 -17.82 13.41
C ARG A 19 18.03 -17.28 12.97
N ARG A 20 16.94 -17.75 13.60
CA ARG A 20 15.62 -17.13 13.45
C ARG A 20 15.64 -15.74 14.08
N TRP A 21 14.89 -14.81 13.50
CA TRP A 21 14.80 -13.44 13.99
C TRP A 21 13.37 -12.92 13.86
N ILE A 22 13.04 -11.96 14.72
CA ILE A 22 11.81 -11.16 14.69
C ILE A 22 12.26 -9.73 14.98
N GLY A 23 11.83 -8.79 14.15
CA GLY A 23 12.11 -7.37 14.31
C GLY A 23 10.82 -6.56 14.35
N CYS A 24 10.77 -5.53 15.18
CA CYS A 24 9.66 -4.59 15.21
C CYS A 24 10.17 -3.14 15.21
N TYR A 25 9.40 -2.25 14.61
CA TYR A 25 9.60 -0.81 14.68
C TYR A 25 8.29 -0.07 14.39
N LEU A 26 8.09 1.09 15.02
CA LEU A 26 6.85 1.88 14.87
C LEU A 26 6.78 2.65 13.54
N SER A 27 7.91 3.22 13.09
CA SER A 27 8.00 3.97 11.83
C SER A 27 8.00 3.06 10.60
N LYS A 28 7.06 3.33 9.69
CA LYS A 28 7.03 2.77 8.32
C LYS A 28 8.36 2.95 7.59
N PHE A 29 8.99 4.12 7.72
CA PHE A 29 10.26 4.41 7.07
C PHE A 29 11.39 3.48 7.54
N ALA A 30 11.52 3.26 8.85
CA ALA A 30 12.54 2.37 9.39
C ALA A 30 12.28 0.90 9.01
N ILE A 31 11.01 0.47 8.91
CA ILE A 31 10.65 -0.85 8.38
C ILE A 31 11.07 -0.98 6.91
N GLN A 32 10.86 0.05 6.08
CA GLN A 32 11.31 0.04 4.69
C GLN A 32 12.84 -0.04 4.57
N VAL A 33 13.57 0.73 5.39
CA VAL A 33 15.04 0.66 5.46
C VAL A 33 15.51 -0.72 5.89
N THR A 34 14.86 -1.30 6.91
CA THR A 34 15.12 -2.65 7.43
C THR A 34 14.92 -3.69 6.32
N ARG A 35 13.80 -3.64 5.61
CA ARG A 35 13.51 -4.53 4.48
C ARG A 35 14.61 -4.47 3.42
N LYS A 36 14.93 -3.28 2.92
CA LYS A 36 15.98 -3.12 1.89
C LYS A 36 17.32 -3.68 2.32
N ARG A 37 17.74 -3.41 3.55
CA ARG A 37 19.02 -3.90 4.07
C ARG A 37 19.07 -5.42 4.21
N LEU A 38 17.95 -6.07 4.51
CA LEU A 38 17.84 -7.53 4.51
C LEU A 38 17.84 -8.10 3.08
N LEU A 39 17.11 -7.48 2.15
CA LEU A 39 17.12 -7.92 0.74
C LEU A 39 18.51 -7.79 0.10
N ASP A 40 19.24 -6.72 0.43
CA ASP A 40 20.61 -6.48 -0.03
C ASP A 40 21.69 -7.16 0.83
N ILE A 41 21.31 -8.05 1.77
CA ILE A 41 22.26 -8.62 2.74
C ILE A 41 23.40 -9.40 2.08
N HIS A 42 23.14 -10.00 0.92
CA HIS A 42 24.14 -10.73 0.13
C HIS A 42 25.30 -9.84 -0.34
N ASN A 43 25.04 -8.55 -0.54
CA ASN A 43 26.07 -7.55 -0.90
C ASN A 43 26.78 -6.93 0.31
N SER A 44 26.33 -7.23 1.52
CA SER A 44 26.94 -6.71 2.74
C SER A 44 28.21 -7.47 3.13
N LYS A 45 28.98 -6.93 4.07
CA LYS A 45 30.22 -7.55 4.57
C LYS A 45 29.95 -8.93 5.19
N ASP A 46 30.82 -9.89 4.92
CA ASP A 46 30.82 -11.16 5.64
C ASP A 46 31.15 -10.93 7.14
N LEU A 47 30.57 -11.71 8.06
CA LEU A 47 30.81 -11.56 9.49
C LEU A 47 32.13 -12.20 9.95
N LEU A 48 32.57 -13.24 9.24
CA LEU A 48 33.69 -14.08 9.64
C LEU A 48 35.01 -13.67 8.96
N GLU A 49 35.00 -12.55 8.23
CA GLU A 49 36.13 -12.10 7.42
C GLU A 49 36.60 -10.72 7.88
N GLU A 50 37.79 -10.68 8.48
CA GLU A 50 38.31 -9.48 9.16
C GLU A 50 38.75 -8.37 8.21
N SER A 51 39.14 -8.66 6.97
CA SER A 51 39.59 -7.62 6.02
C SER A 51 38.44 -6.78 5.47
N GLY A 52 37.19 -7.24 5.64
CA GLY A 52 35.99 -6.56 5.15
C GLY A 52 35.87 -6.48 3.63
N LYS A 53 36.70 -7.25 2.90
CA LYS A 53 36.72 -7.28 1.44
C LYS A 53 35.75 -8.33 0.89
N LYS A 54 35.47 -9.38 1.67
CA LYS A 54 34.53 -10.43 1.26
C LYS A 54 33.09 -10.03 1.55
N LYS A 55 32.24 -10.23 0.54
CA LYS A 55 30.78 -10.11 0.69
C LYS A 55 30.19 -11.40 1.27
N TYR A 56 29.11 -11.27 2.03
CA TYR A 56 28.37 -12.39 2.61
C TYR A 56 27.88 -13.39 1.54
N GLY A 57 27.43 -12.88 0.39
CA GLY A 57 27.18 -13.69 -0.81
C GLY A 57 25.92 -14.57 -0.77
N LYS A 58 25.19 -14.63 0.34
CA LYS A 58 23.92 -15.39 0.43
C LYS A 58 22.73 -14.44 0.54
N PRO A 59 21.64 -14.68 -0.21
CA PRO A 59 20.40 -13.92 -0.05
C PRO A 59 19.81 -14.16 1.35
N ALA A 60 18.96 -13.22 1.79
CA ALA A 60 18.16 -13.46 2.98
C ALA A 60 17.20 -14.62 2.73
N ARG A 61 16.95 -15.43 3.76
CA ARG A 61 15.83 -16.38 3.76
C ARG A 61 14.50 -15.61 3.63
N PRO A 62 13.46 -16.23 3.04
CA PRO A 62 12.13 -15.63 2.96
C PRO A 62 11.66 -15.14 4.33
N PHE A 63 11.05 -13.94 4.35
CA PHE A 63 10.51 -13.33 5.55
C PHE A 63 9.23 -12.56 5.22
N GLU A 64 8.39 -12.42 6.23
CA GLU A 64 7.10 -11.71 6.12
C GLU A 64 7.17 -10.36 6.82
N LEU A 65 6.39 -9.40 6.31
CA LEU A 65 6.16 -8.12 6.96
C LEU A 65 4.74 -8.09 7.49
N TRP A 66 4.63 -8.02 8.82
CA TRP A 66 3.36 -7.97 9.52
C TRP A 66 3.13 -6.56 10.07
N ASN A 67 1.96 -5.99 9.79
CA ASN A 67 1.49 -4.78 10.46
C ASN A 67 0.58 -5.18 11.62
N ILE A 68 1.03 -4.96 12.85
CA ILE A 68 0.25 -5.23 14.05
C ILE A 68 -0.40 -3.90 14.46
N GLY A 69 -1.68 -3.73 14.15
CA GLY A 69 -2.43 -2.50 14.46
C GLY A 69 -3.94 -2.66 14.55
N ASN A 70 -4.50 -3.71 13.96
CA ASN A 70 -5.96 -3.83 13.79
C ASN A 70 -6.68 -4.46 15.00
N TYR A 71 -5.99 -4.88 16.07
CA TYR A 71 -6.67 -5.52 17.21
C TYR A 71 -7.67 -4.61 17.94
N GLU A 72 -7.56 -3.29 17.79
CA GLU A 72 -8.53 -2.34 18.36
C GLU A 72 -9.75 -2.10 17.47
N THR A 73 -9.72 -2.52 16.20
CA THR A 73 -10.92 -2.49 15.36
C THR A 73 -12.00 -3.44 15.88
N VAL A 74 -11.63 -4.38 16.76
CA VAL A 74 -12.57 -5.21 17.53
C VAL A 74 -13.63 -4.36 18.24
N TYR A 75 -13.28 -3.15 18.72
CA TYR A 75 -14.25 -2.23 19.32
C TYR A 75 -15.40 -1.88 18.36
N TRP A 76 -15.09 -1.73 17.08
CA TRP A 76 -16.04 -1.34 16.04
C TRP A 76 -16.73 -2.52 15.34
N GLN A 77 -16.37 -3.77 15.65
CA GLN A 77 -16.96 -4.95 14.99
C GLN A 77 -18.48 -5.00 15.07
N GLU A 78 -19.06 -4.54 16.18
CA GLU A 78 -20.51 -4.49 16.40
C GLU A 78 -21.06 -3.06 16.43
N ARG A 79 -20.24 -2.08 16.02
CA ARG A 79 -20.54 -0.64 16.14
C ARG A 79 -20.21 0.11 14.85
N GLU A 80 -20.81 -0.35 13.76
CA GLU A 80 -20.62 0.22 12.42
C GLU A 80 -20.91 1.72 12.39
N ASP A 81 -21.99 2.18 13.05
CA ASP A 81 -22.33 3.60 13.12
C ASP A 81 -21.23 4.45 13.79
N GLU A 82 -20.62 3.95 14.87
CA GLU A 82 -19.50 4.64 15.55
C GLU A 82 -18.26 4.67 14.66
N TYR A 83 -17.99 3.59 13.92
CA TYR A 83 -16.90 3.52 12.95
C TYR A 83 -17.08 4.53 11.82
N LEU A 84 -18.26 4.56 11.19
CA LEU A 84 -18.57 5.49 10.11
C LEU A 84 -18.46 6.93 10.59
N ALA A 85 -19.07 7.27 11.74
CA ALA A 85 -18.99 8.60 12.32
C ALA A 85 -17.55 9.03 12.60
N PHE A 86 -16.73 8.13 13.18
CA PHE A 86 -15.33 8.41 13.46
C PHE A 86 -14.52 8.64 12.18
N MET A 87 -14.68 7.79 11.16
CA MET A 87 -13.96 7.92 9.90
C MET A 87 -14.35 9.18 9.12
N LEU A 88 -15.65 9.52 9.07
CA LEU A 88 -16.12 10.77 8.46
C LEU A 88 -15.51 11.98 9.16
N LYS A 89 -15.49 11.97 10.49
CA LYS A 89 -14.91 13.05 11.30
C LYS A 89 -13.41 13.19 11.05
N LEU A 90 -12.68 12.08 11.04
CA LEU A 90 -11.24 12.08 10.76
C LEU A 90 -10.94 12.57 9.34
N TYR A 91 -11.80 12.22 8.38
CA TYR A 91 -11.71 12.69 6.99
C TYR A 91 -12.25 14.11 6.77
N GLN A 92 -12.87 14.73 7.78
CA GLN A 92 -13.55 16.03 7.71
C GLN A 92 -14.69 16.06 6.68
N ALA A 93 -15.47 14.98 6.64
CA ALA A 93 -16.69 14.87 5.87
C ALA A 93 -17.92 15.05 6.77
N GLN A 94 -18.94 15.70 6.25
CA GLN A 94 -20.24 15.81 6.91
C GLN A 94 -21.03 14.51 6.67
N PRO A 95 -21.69 13.94 7.69
CA PRO A 95 -22.50 12.74 7.50
C PRO A 95 -23.68 12.99 6.56
N LEU A 96 -24.01 11.99 5.76
CA LEU A 96 -25.20 11.94 4.93
C LEU A 96 -26.14 10.86 5.45
N THR A 97 -27.45 11.08 5.30
CA THR A 97 -28.49 10.12 5.66
C THR A 97 -29.39 9.85 4.45
N GLY A 98 -30.05 8.69 4.44
CA GLY A 98 -30.97 8.31 3.34
C GLY A 98 -30.30 7.68 2.13
N PHE A 99 -29.00 7.37 2.21
CA PHE A 99 -28.26 6.62 1.19
C PHE A 99 -27.85 5.26 1.74
N ARG A 100 -27.64 4.31 0.84
CA ARG A 100 -27.26 2.93 1.18
C ARG A 100 -25.75 2.73 1.24
N TYR A 101 -25.00 3.42 0.38
CA TYR A 101 -23.56 3.30 0.24
C TYR A 101 -22.86 4.65 0.46
N LEU A 102 -23.53 5.79 0.30
CA LEU A 102 -22.94 7.10 0.59
C LEU A 102 -23.07 7.46 2.07
N HIS A 103 -21.95 7.52 2.78
CA HIS A 103 -21.91 7.76 4.23
C HIS A 103 -21.72 9.24 4.58
N GLY A 104 -21.11 10.02 3.69
CA GLY A 104 -20.89 11.44 3.94
C GLY A 104 -20.61 12.27 2.70
N ARG A 105 -20.24 13.53 2.94
CA ARG A 105 -19.95 14.52 1.92
C ARG A 105 -18.79 15.41 2.33
N LYS A 106 -17.85 15.63 1.43
CA LYS A 106 -16.74 16.57 1.60
C LYS A 106 -16.72 17.54 0.42
N GLY A 107 -17.20 18.76 0.66
CA GLY A 107 -17.40 19.74 -0.41
C GLY A 107 -18.42 19.27 -1.44
N ASP A 108 -18.00 19.07 -2.69
CA ASP A 108 -18.84 18.57 -3.79
C ASP A 108 -18.69 17.05 -4.02
N ARG A 109 -17.91 16.35 -3.19
CA ARG A 109 -17.64 14.92 -3.32
C ARG A 109 -18.49 14.12 -2.33
N ALA A 110 -19.20 13.11 -2.82
CA ALA A 110 -19.79 12.09 -1.97
C ALA A 110 -18.69 11.22 -1.36
N VAL A 111 -18.92 10.68 -0.17
CA VAL A 111 -17.93 9.90 0.58
C VAL A 111 -18.54 8.56 0.94
N HIS A 112 -17.90 7.48 0.51
CA HIS A 112 -18.16 6.12 0.96
C HIS A 112 -16.98 5.65 1.82
N ILE A 113 -17.28 4.96 2.91
CA ILE A 113 -16.28 4.36 3.80
C ILE A 113 -16.45 2.86 3.66
N GLY A 114 -15.40 2.20 3.19
CA GLY A 114 -15.37 0.76 3.00
C GLY A 114 -15.37 -0.01 4.32
N PRO A 115 -15.47 -1.35 4.24
CA PRO A 115 -15.63 -2.18 5.41
C PRO A 115 -14.38 -2.19 6.29
N LEU A 116 -14.60 -2.37 7.60
CA LEU A 116 -13.53 -2.38 8.60
C LEU A 116 -12.58 -3.58 8.49
N ASN A 117 -13.13 -4.75 8.16
CA ASN A 117 -12.42 -6.04 8.21
C ASN A 117 -12.43 -6.76 6.86
N ALA A 118 -12.64 -6.02 5.77
CA ALA A 118 -12.62 -6.57 4.41
C ALA A 118 -12.01 -5.55 3.44
N PRO A 119 -11.44 -6.01 2.33
CA PRO A 119 -11.02 -5.12 1.26
C PRO A 119 -12.23 -4.55 0.51
N VAL A 120 -12.12 -3.30 0.06
CA VAL A 120 -13.09 -2.71 -0.87
C VAL A 120 -13.02 -3.44 -2.21
N THR A 121 -14.19 -3.87 -2.71
CA THR A 121 -14.32 -4.69 -3.92
C THR A 121 -14.81 -3.89 -5.13
N MET A 122 -14.60 -4.41 -6.35
CA MET A 122 -15.15 -3.80 -7.56
C MET A 122 -16.69 -3.73 -7.53
N GLU A 123 -17.35 -4.73 -6.94
CA GLU A 123 -18.80 -4.76 -6.77
C GLU A 123 -19.28 -3.60 -5.86
N GLU A 124 -18.53 -3.33 -4.79
CA GLU A 124 -18.81 -2.21 -3.89
C GLU A 124 -18.60 -0.86 -4.57
N VAL A 125 -17.50 -0.70 -5.32
CA VAL A 125 -17.26 0.49 -6.15
C VAL A 125 -18.42 0.70 -7.14
N GLU A 126 -18.87 -0.35 -7.82
CA GLU A 126 -19.97 -0.27 -8.78
C GLU A 126 -21.26 0.21 -8.11
N LYS A 127 -21.61 -0.35 -6.93
CA LYS A 127 -22.77 0.07 -6.14
C LYS A 127 -22.70 1.55 -5.74
N VAL A 128 -21.53 2.02 -5.29
CA VAL A 128 -21.30 3.44 -4.96
C VAL A 128 -21.49 4.32 -6.18
N VAL A 129 -20.91 3.96 -7.33
CA VAL A 129 -21.02 4.72 -8.58
C VAL A 129 -22.47 4.80 -9.06
N ILE A 130 -23.22 3.69 -9.00
CA ILE A 130 -24.64 3.64 -9.36
C ILE A 130 -25.45 4.58 -8.45
N GLU A 131 -25.23 4.53 -7.13
CA GLU A 131 -25.94 5.40 -6.20
C GLU A 131 -25.57 6.88 -6.38
N CYS A 132 -24.29 7.19 -6.66
CA CYS A 132 -23.86 8.54 -7.03
C CYS A 132 -24.64 9.07 -8.24
N ARG A 133 -24.70 8.27 -9.31
CA ARG A 133 -25.41 8.65 -10.54
C ARG A 133 -26.92 8.84 -10.30
N ALA A 134 -27.54 7.95 -9.54
CA ALA A 134 -28.97 8.04 -9.19
C ALA A 134 -29.31 9.32 -8.41
N ASN A 135 -28.33 9.88 -7.68
CA ASN A 135 -28.50 11.04 -6.82
C ASN A 135 -27.75 12.29 -7.30
N ASN A 136 -27.32 12.31 -8.58
CA ASN A 136 -26.63 13.43 -9.23
C ASN A 136 -25.29 13.84 -8.57
N PHE A 137 -24.60 12.92 -7.89
CA PHE A 137 -23.22 13.12 -7.48
C PHE A 137 -22.28 12.80 -8.65
N THR A 138 -21.54 13.81 -9.11
CA THR A 138 -20.55 13.67 -10.20
C THR A 138 -19.13 13.40 -9.69
N LYS A 139 -18.94 13.37 -8.36
CA LYS A 139 -17.64 13.18 -7.71
C LYS A 139 -17.80 12.32 -6.46
N ALA A 140 -16.89 11.36 -6.27
CA ALA A 140 -16.92 10.46 -5.13
C ALA A 140 -15.52 10.14 -4.59
N ASP A 141 -15.41 10.01 -3.27
CA ASP A 141 -14.25 9.49 -2.56
C ASP A 141 -14.66 8.18 -1.88
N ILE A 142 -13.99 7.08 -2.24
CA ILE A 142 -14.12 5.82 -1.52
C ILE A 142 -12.92 5.68 -0.60
N LEU A 143 -13.16 5.52 0.70
CA LEU A 143 -12.12 5.34 1.71
C LEU A 143 -12.00 3.86 2.06
N GLY A 144 -10.82 3.26 1.91
CA GLY A 144 -10.60 1.84 2.20
C GLY A 144 -9.39 1.60 3.10
N TRP A 145 -9.51 0.64 4.02
CA TRP A 145 -8.36 0.09 4.75
C TRP A 145 -7.52 -0.79 3.85
N GLU A 146 -8.20 -1.63 3.08
CA GLU A 146 -7.61 -2.53 2.11
C GLU A 146 -8.42 -2.45 0.81
N TRP A 147 -7.75 -2.82 -0.28
CA TRP A 147 -8.33 -2.81 -1.61
C TRP A 147 -8.20 -4.21 -2.18
N SER A 148 -9.29 -4.72 -2.75
CA SER A 148 -9.19 -5.94 -3.54
C SER A 148 -8.24 -5.67 -4.71
N TYR A 149 -7.49 -6.67 -5.14
CA TYR A 149 -6.41 -6.47 -6.10
C TYR A 149 -6.86 -5.95 -7.48
N GLU A 150 -8.16 -6.05 -7.77
CA GLU A 150 -8.80 -5.56 -8.99
C GLU A 150 -9.23 -4.08 -8.88
N VAL A 151 -9.38 -3.55 -7.65
CA VAL A 151 -9.76 -2.15 -7.40
C VAL A 151 -8.54 -1.24 -7.57
N ASN A 152 -8.42 -0.71 -8.79
CA ASN A 152 -7.36 0.21 -9.22
C ASN A 152 -7.91 1.14 -10.31
N GLU A 153 -7.19 1.32 -11.42
CA GLU A 153 -7.66 2.01 -12.61
C GLU A 153 -8.98 1.49 -13.17
N LEU A 154 -9.27 0.19 -13.00
CA LEU A 154 -10.57 -0.37 -13.40
C LEU A 154 -11.74 0.32 -12.69
N ALA A 155 -11.56 0.66 -11.40
CA ALA A 155 -12.57 1.38 -10.62
C ALA A 155 -12.75 2.82 -11.15
N LYS A 156 -11.64 3.51 -11.43
CA LYS A 156 -11.67 4.88 -11.97
C LYS A 156 -12.27 4.94 -13.39
N GLU A 157 -11.93 3.97 -14.24
CA GLU A 157 -12.49 3.86 -15.58
C GLU A 157 -13.99 3.55 -15.55
N LEU A 158 -14.42 2.62 -14.69
CA LEU A 158 -15.83 2.31 -14.47
C LEU A 158 -16.61 3.54 -14.01
N ALA A 159 -16.07 4.29 -13.05
CA ALA A 159 -16.69 5.52 -12.56
C ALA A 159 -16.75 6.61 -13.64
N GLY A 160 -15.66 6.81 -14.39
CA GLY A 160 -15.58 7.79 -15.47
C GLY A 160 -16.58 7.51 -16.60
N ARG A 161 -16.75 6.24 -17.01
CA ARG A 161 -17.78 5.81 -17.97
C ARG A 161 -19.21 6.12 -17.49
N ASN A 162 -19.40 6.19 -16.17
CA ASN A 162 -20.67 6.52 -15.53
C ASN A 162 -20.79 8.01 -15.14
N GLY A 163 -19.84 8.86 -15.53
CA GLY A 163 -19.87 10.30 -15.26
C GLY A 163 -19.50 10.68 -13.82
N VAL A 164 -18.81 9.81 -13.09
CA VAL A 164 -18.36 10.04 -11.72
C VAL A 164 -16.83 10.14 -11.68
N ASP A 165 -16.30 11.27 -11.22
CA ASP A 165 -14.88 11.45 -10.89
C ASP A 165 -14.59 10.78 -9.54
N LEU A 166 -14.00 9.59 -9.58
CA LEU A 166 -13.74 8.74 -8.42
C LEU A 166 -12.30 8.87 -7.92
N ARG A 167 -12.13 9.04 -6.61
CA ARG A 167 -10.85 8.84 -5.92
C ARG A 167 -10.92 7.65 -4.97
N LEU A 168 -9.84 6.89 -4.96
CA LEU A 168 -9.63 5.79 -4.03
C LEU A 168 -8.68 6.28 -2.94
N ILE A 169 -9.19 6.44 -1.73
CA ILE A 169 -8.50 7.07 -0.62
C ILE A 169 -8.10 6.01 0.42
N GLN A 170 -6.81 5.84 0.63
CA GLN A 170 -6.28 4.94 1.64
C GLN A 170 -6.56 5.50 3.04
N ILE A 171 -7.25 4.72 3.87
CA ILE A 171 -7.37 5.00 5.30
C ILE A 171 -5.99 4.77 5.94
N PRO A 172 -5.45 5.75 6.70
CA PRO A 172 -4.19 5.60 7.40
C PRO A 172 -4.26 4.44 8.39
N SER A 173 -3.16 3.72 8.58
CA SER A 173 -3.14 2.60 9.52
C SER A 173 -3.51 3.06 10.94
N VAL A 174 -4.06 2.15 11.74
CA VAL A 174 -4.41 2.45 13.15
C VAL A 174 -3.19 3.02 13.89
N ASN A 175 -1.99 2.53 13.61
CA ASN A 175 -0.76 3.05 14.24
C ASN A 175 -0.44 4.48 13.81
N GLU A 176 -0.70 4.87 12.57
CA GLU A 176 -0.54 6.27 12.11
C GLU A 176 -1.57 7.18 12.78
N ILE A 177 -2.83 6.73 12.83
CA ILE A 177 -3.93 7.43 13.51
C ILE A 177 -3.60 7.61 15.00
N LYS A 178 -3.12 6.56 15.67
CA LYS A 178 -2.71 6.60 17.08
C LYS A 178 -1.51 7.49 17.33
N SER A 179 -0.51 7.42 16.45
CA SER A 179 0.71 8.23 16.56
C SER A 179 0.37 9.72 16.42
N ALA A 180 -0.63 10.05 15.60
CA ALA A 180 -1.21 11.39 15.52
C ALA A 180 -2.06 11.77 16.74
N LEU A 181 -2.59 10.79 17.46
CA LEU A 181 -3.47 10.93 18.64
C LEU A 181 -2.73 10.76 19.97
N VAL A 182 -1.40 10.82 20.00
CA VAL A 182 -0.61 10.67 21.24
C VAL A 182 -1.01 11.78 22.22
N GLY A 183 -1.59 11.37 23.36
CA GLY A 183 -2.16 12.28 24.37
C GLY A 183 -3.68 12.11 24.57
N PHE A 184 -4.37 11.41 23.66
CA PHE A 184 -5.79 11.07 23.78
C PHE A 184 -5.97 9.61 24.25
N ASP A 185 -6.98 9.36 25.09
CA ASP A 185 -7.34 7.99 25.48
C ASP A 185 -8.00 7.27 24.31
N LEU A 186 -7.15 6.62 23.52
CA LEU A 186 -7.51 5.86 22.33
C LEU A 186 -8.37 4.63 22.62
N ARG A 187 -8.49 4.21 23.89
CA ARG A 187 -9.31 3.05 24.29
C ARG A 187 -10.78 3.19 23.85
N LEU A 188 -11.21 4.39 23.49
CA LEU A 188 -12.58 4.66 23.08
C LEU A 188 -12.71 5.43 21.75
N LEU A 189 -11.61 5.85 21.10
CA LEU A 189 -11.63 6.70 19.88
C LEU A 189 -12.59 7.92 19.98
N LYS A 190 -12.97 8.29 21.21
CA LYS A 190 -13.81 9.42 21.56
C LYS A 190 -12.94 10.67 21.60
N VAL A 191 -12.58 11.14 20.42
CA VAL A 191 -11.86 12.39 20.29
C VAL A 191 -12.86 13.54 20.41
N PRO A 192 -12.70 14.51 21.33
CA PRO A 192 -13.57 15.69 21.38
C PRO A 192 -13.59 16.42 20.03
N ASP A 193 -14.74 16.95 19.60
CA ASP A 193 -14.90 17.61 18.30
C ASP A 193 -13.86 18.70 18.03
N GLN A 194 -13.50 19.46 19.07
CA GLN A 194 -12.55 20.57 19.00
C GLN A 194 -11.10 20.14 18.67
N VAL A 195 -10.73 18.88 18.89
CA VAL A 195 -9.37 18.36 18.68
C VAL A 195 -9.16 17.88 17.24
N VAL A 196 -10.21 17.34 16.61
CA VAL A 196 -10.09 16.73 15.26
C VAL A 196 -9.82 17.77 14.17
N GLU A 197 -10.39 18.96 14.29
CA GLU A 197 -10.31 19.95 13.20
C GLU A 197 -8.97 20.68 13.13
N LYS A 198 -8.37 21.04 14.28
CA LYS A 198 -7.15 21.88 14.32
C LYS A 198 -5.84 21.12 14.42
N GLU A 199 -5.79 20.03 15.17
CA GLU A 199 -4.53 19.34 15.47
C GLU A 199 -4.36 18.08 14.62
N LEU A 200 -5.43 17.29 14.44
CA LEU A 200 -5.32 15.97 13.80
C LEU A 200 -5.18 16.01 12.29
N SER A 201 -5.70 17.04 11.65
CA SER A 201 -5.58 17.26 10.20
C SER A 201 -4.13 17.41 9.71
N GLN A 202 -3.24 17.84 10.59
CA GLN A 202 -1.81 18.00 10.27
C GLN A 202 -1.05 16.67 10.32
N TYR A 203 -1.53 15.70 11.10
CA TYR A 203 -0.83 14.44 11.37
C TYR A 203 -1.46 13.23 10.69
N VAL A 204 -2.78 13.22 10.47
CA VAL A 204 -3.50 12.13 9.79
C VAL A 204 -3.74 12.49 8.34
N LYS A 205 -3.00 11.83 7.43
CA LYS A 205 -3.06 12.09 5.99
C LYS A 205 -3.78 10.97 5.26
N PHE A 206 -4.96 11.26 4.75
CA PHE A 206 -5.65 10.39 3.81
C PHE A 206 -5.04 10.56 2.42
N SER A 207 -4.35 9.52 1.96
CA SER A 207 -3.65 9.54 0.68
C SER A 207 -4.48 8.85 -0.39
N GLU A 208 -4.56 9.43 -1.59
CA GLU A 208 -5.11 8.71 -2.73
C GLU A 208 -4.17 7.57 -3.13
N VAL A 209 -4.72 6.45 -3.60
CA VAL A 209 -3.94 5.32 -4.10
C VAL A 209 -3.20 5.75 -5.38
N ALA A 210 -1.93 5.38 -5.50
CA ALA A 210 -1.12 5.71 -6.66
C ALA A 210 -1.63 5.04 -7.94
N TYR A 211 -1.50 5.76 -9.06
CA TYR A 211 -1.75 5.21 -10.40
C TYR A 211 -0.62 4.26 -10.77
N LEU A 212 -0.96 3.04 -11.23
CA LEU A 212 0.01 2.05 -11.68
C LEU A 212 -0.44 1.35 -12.97
N GLU A 213 0.27 1.63 -14.06
CA GLU A 213 0.07 0.97 -15.35
C GLU A 213 1.16 -0.08 -15.58
N ILE A 214 0.72 -1.33 -15.81
CA ILE A 214 1.59 -2.46 -16.12
C ILE A 214 1.17 -3.01 -17.47
N LYS A 215 2.07 -2.93 -18.45
CA LYS A 215 1.92 -3.59 -19.75
C LYS A 215 2.40 -5.02 -19.63
N THR A 216 1.60 -5.94 -20.17
CA THR A 216 1.86 -7.37 -20.14
C THR A 216 2.02 -7.87 -21.57
N GLU A 217 3.15 -8.50 -21.87
CA GLU A 217 3.41 -9.17 -23.15
C GLU A 217 3.60 -10.67 -22.90
N VAL A 218 2.89 -11.52 -23.65
CA VAL A 218 3.03 -12.99 -23.58
C VAL A 218 3.57 -13.49 -24.92
N LYS A 219 4.71 -14.20 -24.90
CA LYS A 219 5.36 -14.80 -26.07
C LYS A 219 5.67 -16.27 -25.79
N GLY A 220 4.86 -17.17 -26.34
CA GLY A 220 4.96 -18.60 -26.03
C GLY A 220 4.76 -18.84 -24.53
N ASN A 221 5.77 -19.39 -23.87
CA ASN A 221 5.77 -19.62 -22.43
C ASN A 221 6.42 -18.50 -21.59
N GLU A 222 6.79 -17.38 -22.21
CA GLU A 222 7.44 -16.26 -21.53
C GLU A 222 6.48 -15.07 -21.36
N VAL A 223 6.39 -14.55 -20.14
CA VAL A 223 5.63 -13.35 -19.78
C VAL A 223 6.60 -12.23 -19.43
N THR A 224 6.37 -11.06 -20.01
CA THR A 224 7.11 -9.83 -19.70
C THR A 224 6.14 -8.81 -19.12
N LEU A 225 6.47 -8.31 -17.93
CA LEU A 225 5.78 -7.20 -17.28
C LEU A 225 6.62 -5.93 -17.39
N LYS A 226 6.00 -4.83 -17.80
CA LYS A 226 6.62 -3.51 -17.91
C LYS A 226 5.80 -2.47 -17.17
N ILE A 227 6.40 -1.78 -16.20
CA ILE A 227 5.79 -0.59 -15.62
C ILE A 227 5.91 0.54 -16.65
N SER A 228 4.79 0.88 -17.28
CA SER A 228 4.73 1.93 -18.30
C SER A 228 4.51 3.30 -17.72
N ASP A 229 3.78 3.39 -16.61
CA ASP A 229 3.53 4.65 -15.91
C ASP A 229 3.21 4.40 -14.43
N PHE A 230 3.62 5.34 -13.58
CA PHE A 230 3.43 5.31 -12.14
C PHE A 230 3.30 6.73 -11.60
N GLN A 231 2.09 7.13 -11.19
CA GLN A 231 1.83 8.51 -10.74
C GLN A 231 1.39 8.52 -9.28
N LEU A 232 2.05 9.36 -8.49
CA LEU A 232 1.63 9.64 -7.13
C LEU A 232 0.63 10.79 -7.11
N PRO A 233 -0.35 10.78 -6.20
CA PRO A 233 -1.22 11.93 -6.02
C PRO A 233 -0.42 13.16 -5.57
N PRO A 234 -0.86 14.38 -5.93
CA PRO A 234 -0.18 15.60 -5.51
C PRO A 234 -0.15 15.75 -3.98
N THR A 235 1.05 15.88 -3.41
CA THR A 235 1.28 16.19 -2.00
C THR A 235 2.32 17.31 -1.86
N ALA A 236 2.40 17.93 -0.68
CA ALA A 236 3.43 18.93 -0.40
C ALA A 236 4.84 18.33 -0.51
N GLU A 237 5.03 17.12 0.01
CA GLU A 237 6.29 16.38 -0.08
C GLU A 237 6.65 16.04 -1.53
N LEU A 238 5.67 15.66 -2.35
CA LEU A 238 5.89 15.42 -3.77
C LEU A 238 6.25 16.71 -4.48
N ALA A 239 5.62 17.84 -4.16
CA ALA A 239 5.90 19.13 -4.78
C ALA A 239 7.35 19.58 -4.55
N GLU A 240 7.94 19.30 -3.39
CA GLU A 240 9.34 19.60 -3.08
C GLU A 240 10.33 18.86 -3.98
N ILE A 241 9.98 17.63 -4.40
CA ILE A 241 10.84 16.78 -5.23
C ILE A 241 10.43 16.74 -6.71
N ALA A 242 9.22 17.17 -7.05
CA ALA A 242 8.63 17.04 -8.39
C ALA A 242 9.49 17.67 -9.48
N SER A 243 10.12 18.82 -9.19
CA SER A 243 11.02 19.51 -10.13
C SER A 243 12.27 18.71 -10.52
N LYS A 244 12.64 17.69 -9.72
CA LYS A 244 13.80 16.82 -9.94
C LYS A 244 13.43 15.51 -10.63
N VAL A 245 12.14 15.16 -10.68
CA VAL A 245 11.64 13.92 -11.26
C VAL A 245 11.41 14.13 -12.75
N ARG A 246 12.13 13.39 -13.60
CA ARG A 246 11.98 13.48 -15.07
C ARG A 246 11.06 12.40 -15.63
N ASP A 247 11.01 11.27 -14.95
CA ASP A 247 10.19 10.10 -15.28
C ASP A 247 9.43 9.72 -14.01
N SER A 248 8.11 9.63 -14.09
CA SER A 248 7.22 9.37 -12.96
C SER A 248 7.58 8.07 -12.22
N ARG A 249 8.11 7.08 -12.95
CA ARG A 249 8.59 5.79 -12.41
C ARG A 249 9.83 5.92 -11.54
N GLU A 250 10.54 7.05 -11.58
CA GLU A 250 11.62 7.35 -10.62
C GLU A 250 11.07 7.51 -9.21
N LEU A 251 9.76 7.61 -9.00
CA LEU A 251 9.13 7.62 -7.68
C LEU A 251 8.94 6.21 -7.09
N ILE A 252 9.23 5.15 -7.86
CA ILE A 252 9.22 3.77 -7.38
C ILE A 252 10.48 3.52 -6.58
N ASP A 253 10.31 3.08 -5.35
CA ASP A 253 11.41 2.77 -4.44
C ASP A 253 11.77 1.28 -4.47
N TYR A 254 10.74 0.45 -4.62
CA TYR A 254 10.81 -1.00 -4.74
C TYR A 254 9.61 -1.51 -5.51
N TRP A 255 9.79 -2.60 -6.25
CA TRP A 255 8.66 -3.45 -6.63
C TRP A 255 9.05 -4.93 -6.63
N ALA A 256 8.05 -5.78 -6.46
CA ALA A 256 8.20 -7.23 -6.48
C ALA A 256 7.01 -7.90 -7.15
N ILE A 257 7.25 -9.14 -7.59
CA ILE A 257 6.32 -9.93 -8.36
C ILE A 257 6.25 -11.34 -7.76
N ASP A 258 5.01 -11.79 -7.58
CA ASP A 258 4.62 -13.19 -7.43
C ASP A 258 4.01 -13.62 -8.76
N TRP A 259 4.72 -14.46 -9.51
CA TRP A 259 4.35 -14.91 -10.85
C TRP A 259 3.26 -15.98 -10.84
N ASP A 260 2.93 -16.53 -9.68
CA ASP A 260 1.91 -17.58 -9.55
C ASP A 260 1.11 -17.44 -8.24
N TYR A 261 0.52 -16.27 -8.07
CA TYR A 261 -0.25 -15.90 -6.89
C TYR A 261 -1.49 -16.79 -6.74
N LYS A 262 -1.64 -17.43 -5.57
CA LYS A 262 -2.74 -18.37 -5.29
C LYS A 262 -3.87 -17.80 -4.44
N GLY A 263 -3.89 -16.48 -4.24
CA GLY A 263 -4.87 -15.84 -3.34
C GLY A 263 -4.49 -15.94 -1.86
N ASP A 264 -3.25 -16.31 -1.56
CA ASP A 264 -2.72 -16.51 -0.21
C ASP A 264 -1.62 -15.46 0.11
N THR A 265 -0.55 -15.89 0.79
CA THR A 265 0.59 -15.02 1.11
C THR A 265 1.38 -14.69 -0.15
N PHE A 266 1.77 -13.43 -0.31
CA PHE A 266 2.60 -12.99 -1.43
C PHE A 266 3.97 -13.72 -1.44
N HIS A 267 4.24 -14.49 -2.49
CA HIS A 267 5.50 -15.18 -2.70
C HIS A 267 6.44 -14.32 -3.57
N ASN A 268 7.40 -13.65 -2.93
CA ASN A 268 8.36 -12.81 -3.64
C ASN A 268 9.32 -13.65 -4.50
N GLN A 269 9.02 -13.77 -5.80
CA GLN A 269 9.80 -14.53 -6.78
C GLN A 269 10.71 -13.64 -7.63
N TRP A 270 10.41 -12.36 -7.72
CA TRP A 270 11.23 -11.36 -8.38
C TRP A 270 11.08 -10.01 -7.70
N GLN A 271 12.15 -9.21 -7.67
CA GLN A 271 12.12 -7.87 -7.10
C GLN A 271 13.18 -6.95 -7.71
N SER A 272 12.93 -5.64 -7.67
CA SER A 272 13.92 -4.60 -7.95
C SER A 272 13.72 -3.41 -7.02
N PHE A 273 14.81 -2.82 -6.55
CA PHE A 273 14.77 -1.73 -5.56
C PHE A 273 15.96 -0.79 -5.69
N LYS A 274 15.75 0.46 -5.27
CA LYS A 274 16.81 1.47 -5.30
C LYS A 274 17.93 1.14 -4.33
N VAL A 275 19.16 1.21 -4.83
CA VAL A 275 20.38 1.13 -4.03
C VAL A 275 21.20 2.40 -4.21
N LYS A 276 22.06 2.74 -3.24
CA LYS A 276 22.88 3.97 -3.31
C LYS A 276 23.70 4.10 -4.61
N LYS A 277 24.12 2.97 -5.19
CA LYS A 277 24.92 2.91 -6.42
C LYS A 277 24.08 2.94 -7.70
N ASN A 278 22.80 2.56 -7.62
CA ASN A 278 21.87 2.53 -8.73
C ASN A 278 20.51 3.08 -8.23
N PRO A 279 20.25 4.39 -8.42
CA PRO A 279 19.09 5.06 -7.84
C PRO A 279 17.79 4.79 -8.61
N ARG A 280 17.76 3.80 -9.51
CA ARG A 280 16.58 3.40 -10.27
C ARG A 280 16.30 1.91 -10.07
N VAL A 281 15.02 1.57 -10.13
CA VAL A 281 14.58 0.18 -10.25
C VAL A 281 14.57 -0.22 -11.72
N ASP A 282 14.60 -1.53 -11.98
CA ASP A 282 14.26 -2.06 -13.30
C ASP A 282 12.77 -1.82 -13.54
N TYR A 283 12.38 -1.40 -14.74
CA TYR A 283 10.95 -1.22 -15.08
C TYR A 283 10.38 -2.42 -15.83
N GLU A 284 11.19 -3.45 -16.04
CA GLU A 284 10.82 -4.65 -16.78
C GLU A 284 11.24 -5.88 -15.98
N ALA A 285 10.35 -6.88 -15.95
CA ALA A 285 10.62 -8.19 -15.40
C ALA A 285 10.11 -9.26 -16.37
N ARG A 286 10.84 -10.37 -16.46
CA ARG A 286 10.49 -11.49 -17.33
C ARG A 286 10.45 -12.78 -16.54
N HIS A 287 9.52 -13.66 -16.91
CA HIS A 287 9.41 -14.98 -16.34
C HIS A 287 9.01 -15.99 -17.42
N ARG A 288 9.58 -17.18 -17.37
CA ARG A 288 9.27 -18.28 -18.28
C ARG A 288 8.60 -19.39 -17.48
N TYR A 289 7.38 -19.74 -17.87
CA TYR A 289 6.61 -20.82 -17.27
C TYR A 289 7.01 -22.16 -17.89
N GLU A 290 7.03 -23.20 -17.06
CA GLU A 290 7.27 -24.58 -17.51
C GLU A 290 6.01 -25.16 -18.15
N ASP A 291 4.84 -24.90 -17.55
CA ASP A 291 3.56 -25.41 -17.98
C ASP A 291 2.70 -24.33 -18.68
N SER A 292 1.85 -24.78 -19.61
CA SER A 292 0.79 -23.95 -20.17
C SER A 292 -0.37 -23.82 -19.18
N GLY A 293 -1.03 -22.68 -19.14
CA GLY A 293 -2.15 -22.49 -18.22
C GLY A 293 -2.54 -21.04 -18.01
N GLU A 294 -3.52 -20.84 -17.12
CA GLU A 294 -3.84 -19.51 -16.61
C GLU A 294 -3.12 -19.27 -15.30
N TYR A 295 -2.48 -18.12 -15.20
CA TYR A 295 -1.73 -17.68 -14.03
C TYR A 295 -2.26 -16.35 -13.54
N GLN A 296 -2.30 -16.19 -12.22
CA GLN A 296 -2.50 -14.89 -11.57
C GLN A 296 -1.14 -14.37 -11.13
N ILE A 297 -0.77 -13.18 -11.59
CA ILE A 297 0.47 -12.52 -11.22
C ILE A 297 0.12 -11.38 -10.29
N MET A 298 0.68 -11.37 -9.09
CA MET A 298 0.56 -10.25 -8.16
C MET A 298 1.80 -9.38 -8.23
N VAL A 299 1.61 -8.08 -8.43
CA VAL A 299 2.66 -7.07 -8.43
C VAL A 299 2.46 -6.16 -7.23
N LYS A 300 3.51 -5.97 -6.43
CA LYS A 300 3.57 -5.02 -5.33
C LYS A 300 4.58 -3.93 -5.65
N VAL A 301 4.17 -2.68 -5.67
CA VAL A 301 5.01 -1.49 -5.87
C VAL A 301 5.00 -0.68 -4.59
N VAL A 302 6.15 -0.17 -4.18
CA VAL A 302 6.32 0.72 -3.03
C VAL A 302 6.96 2.01 -3.50
N ASP A 303 6.35 3.14 -3.15
CA ASP A 303 6.84 4.46 -3.51
C ASP A 303 7.96 4.98 -2.57
N VAL A 304 8.57 6.11 -2.93
CA VAL A 304 9.62 6.77 -2.13
C VAL A 304 9.16 7.28 -0.76
N PHE A 305 7.85 7.38 -0.52
CA PHE A 305 7.24 7.71 0.77
C PHE A 305 6.84 6.45 1.56
N GLY A 306 7.03 5.27 0.98
CA GLY A 306 6.75 3.97 1.57
C GLY A 306 5.31 3.50 1.41
N ASN A 307 4.47 4.12 0.56
CA ASN A 307 3.12 3.62 0.29
C ASN A 307 3.15 2.45 -0.68
N ASP A 308 2.35 1.43 -0.37
CA ASP A 308 2.23 0.22 -1.17
C ASP A 308 1.07 0.38 -2.17
N THR A 309 1.26 -0.12 -3.38
CA THR A 309 0.23 -0.27 -4.42
C THR A 309 0.33 -1.68 -4.97
N ASN A 310 -0.77 -2.42 -4.94
CA ASN A 310 -0.82 -3.81 -5.40
C ASN A 310 -1.68 -3.92 -6.66
N LYS A 311 -1.30 -4.83 -7.57
CA LYS A 311 -2.07 -5.13 -8.78
C LYS A 311 -2.02 -6.62 -9.08
N VAL A 312 -3.17 -7.23 -9.32
CA VAL A 312 -3.23 -8.61 -9.85
C VAL A 312 -3.56 -8.56 -11.34
N LEU A 313 -2.83 -9.36 -12.09
CA LEU A 313 -2.97 -9.52 -13.54
C LEU A 313 -3.26 -11.00 -13.81
N ARG A 314 -4.17 -11.27 -14.75
CA ARG A 314 -4.42 -12.63 -15.25
C ARG A 314 -3.74 -12.79 -16.60
N VAL A 315 -2.95 -13.83 -16.75
CA VAL A 315 -2.28 -14.17 -18.01
C VAL A 315 -2.60 -15.60 -18.39
N ARG A 316 -2.72 -15.85 -19.70
CA ARG A 316 -2.82 -17.21 -20.24
C ARG A 316 -1.57 -17.50 -21.06
N VAL A 317 -0.84 -18.51 -20.63
CA VAL A 317 0.42 -18.95 -21.22
C VAL A 317 0.14 -20.22 -22.03
N LYS A 318 0.77 -20.32 -23.21
CA LYS A 318 0.50 -21.39 -24.19
C LYS A 318 1.54 -22.48 -24.17
#